data_AF-A0A7R9T773-F1
#
_entry.id   AF-A0A7R9T773-F1
#
_cell.length_a   1.000
_cell.length_b   1.000
_cell.length_c   1.000
_cell.angle_alpha   90.00
_cell.angle_beta   90.00
_cell.angle_gamma   90.00
#
_symmetry.space_group_name_H-M   'P 1'
#
loop_
_entity.id
_entity.type
_entity.pdbx_description
1 polymer ?
#
loop_
_entity_poly.entity_id
_entity_poly.type
_entity_poly.pdbx_seq_one_letter_code
_entity_poly.pdbx_strand_id
1 'polypeptide(L)'
;MACSALSGLEGHLVVAIGTKLIVHAWDGAELIPVAFFDTPVHTVTINVVKNFVCIGDVQKGAYFFRWKDDPRTGEKNLIQLAKDFESMDVLSTEFLVDGSTLSLLAADTAGNAYVFAYDPKSSESWKGQKLLTKASFHVGSPVHRMVRFKLKTPTGAGNDGRAAPTPAEIKANANRHAVFFGTLDGSLGILVPMESSTHAKLEVLQRWLNYNTAQNAGLNGRSYRAPKTTEGRAMRSPAPHNLLDGEMLQGFESLAWTKQAEAADAAGMTREEALTYLHTLSAKTAFM
;
A
#
# COMPACT_ATOMS: atom_id res chain seq x y z
N MET A 1 -26.79 5.24 -16.98
CA MET A 1 -25.57 4.51 -16.53
C MET A 1 -25.08 5.18 -15.27
N ALA A 2 -24.65 4.42 -14.26
CA ALA A 2 -24.19 4.98 -12.98
C ALA A 2 -22.74 5.46 -13.07
N CYS A 3 -22.47 6.63 -12.49
CA CYS A 3 -21.11 7.10 -12.20
C CYS A 3 -20.68 6.49 -10.86
N SER A 4 -19.63 5.67 -10.87
CA SER A 4 -19.20 4.89 -9.69
C SER A 4 -17.97 5.45 -8.99
N ALA A 5 -17.10 6.15 -9.71
CA ALA A 5 -15.91 6.78 -9.16
C ALA A 5 -15.46 7.95 -10.03
N LEU A 6 -14.80 8.93 -9.43
CA LEU A 6 -14.20 10.07 -10.13
C LEU A 6 -12.96 10.57 -9.39
N SER A 7 -12.03 11.20 -10.11
CA SER A 7 -10.85 11.85 -9.54
C SER A 7 -10.30 12.93 -10.45
N GLY A 8 -9.53 13.86 -9.89
CA GLY A 8 -8.78 14.86 -10.66
C GLY A 8 -7.50 14.26 -11.25
N LEU A 9 -7.18 14.60 -12.50
CA LEU A 9 -6.03 14.07 -13.24
C LEU A 9 -5.37 15.18 -14.07
N GLU A 10 -4.30 15.80 -13.56
CA GLU A 10 -3.56 16.86 -14.26
C GLU A 10 -4.45 17.93 -14.93
N GLY A 11 -5.39 18.50 -14.17
CA GLY A 11 -6.34 19.51 -14.67
C GLY A 11 -7.53 18.95 -15.46
N HIS A 12 -7.61 17.63 -15.63
CA HIS A 12 -8.73 16.91 -16.22
C HIS A 12 -9.55 16.19 -15.14
N LEU A 13 -10.74 15.73 -15.52
CA LEU A 13 -11.59 14.90 -14.67
C LEU A 13 -11.67 13.49 -15.25
N VAL A 14 -11.18 12.49 -14.50
CA VAL A 14 -11.37 11.08 -14.87
C VAL A 14 -12.60 10.53 -14.14
N VAL A 15 -13.48 9.86 -14.87
CA VAL A 15 -14.77 9.37 -14.38
C VAL A 15 -15.00 7.94 -14.85
N ALA A 16 -15.42 7.06 -13.94
CA ALA A 16 -15.93 5.74 -14.27
C ALA A 16 -17.45 5.79 -14.44
N ILE A 17 -17.95 5.44 -15.63
CA ILE A 17 -19.37 5.41 -15.98
C ILE A 17 -19.67 4.06 -16.64
N GLY A 18 -20.44 3.21 -15.95
CA GLY A 18 -20.72 1.85 -16.42
C GLY A 18 -19.43 1.04 -16.61
N THR A 19 -19.17 0.59 -17.84
CA THR A 19 -17.96 -0.14 -18.23
C THR A 19 -16.90 0.74 -18.89
N LYS A 20 -16.98 2.07 -18.75
CA LYS A 20 -16.02 3.00 -19.34
C LYS A 20 -15.33 3.84 -18.28
N LEU A 21 -14.03 4.03 -18.45
CA LEU A 21 -13.24 5.05 -17.77
C LEU A 21 -12.97 6.17 -18.76
N ILE A 22 -13.49 7.38 -18.51
CA ILE A 22 -13.45 8.49 -19.45
C ILE A 22 -12.73 9.67 -18.81
N VAL A 23 -11.76 10.24 -19.51
CA VAL A 23 -11.09 11.49 -19.12
C VAL A 23 -11.75 12.64 -19.85
N HIS A 24 -12.16 13.66 -19.10
CA HIS A 24 -12.83 14.85 -19.61
C HIS A 24 -11.95 16.08 -19.41
N ALA A 25 -11.93 16.96 -20.40
CA ALA A 25 -11.44 18.33 -20.27
C ALA A 25 -12.62 19.28 -19.99
N TRP A 26 -12.38 20.31 -19.20
CA TRP A 26 -13.34 21.38 -18.97
C TRP A 26 -13.03 22.53 -19.93
N ASP A 27 -14.02 22.96 -20.72
CA ASP A 27 -13.86 24.07 -21.69
C ASP A 27 -14.37 25.42 -21.17
N GLY A 28 -14.97 25.45 -19.97
CA GLY A 28 -15.62 26.63 -19.39
C GLY A 28 -17.14 26.52 -19.29
N ALA A 29 -17.77 25.60 -20.02
CA ALA A 29 -19.21 25.38 -20.03
C ALA A 29 -19.59 23.91 -19.81
N GLU A 30 -18.83 22.97 -20.39
CA GLU A 30 -19.15 21.55 -20.38
C GLU A 30 -17.89 20.66 -20.28
N LEU A 31 -18.13 19.39 -19.94
CA LEU A 31 -17.09 18.37 -19.84
C LEU A 31 -16.97 17.61 -21.16
N ILE A 32 -15.89 17.89 -21.90
CA ILE A 32 -15.64 17.27 -23.19
C ILE A 32 -14.80 15.99 -23.00
N PRO A 33 -15.27 14.81 -23.44
CA PRO A 33 -14.48 13.59 -23.36
C PRO A 33 -13.28 13.67 -24.30
N VAL A 34 -12.08 13.47 -23.75
CA VAL A 34 -10.80 13.57 -24.50
C VAL A 34 -10.06 12.24 -24.61
N ALA A 35 -10.35 11.27 -23.74
CA ALA A 35 -9.84 9.90 -23.84
C ALA A 35 -10.78 8.93 -23.11
N PHE A 36 -10.70 7.65 -23.45
CA PHE A 36 -11.44 6.62 -22.75
C PHE A 36 -10.68 5.29 -22.70
N PHE A 37 -11.13 4.42 -21.80
CA PHE A 37 -10.74 3.02 -21.72
C PHE A 37 -11.96 2.16 -21.37
N ASP A 38 -12.10 1.02 -22.02
CA ASP A 38 -13.16 0.05 -21.71
C ASP A 38 -12.73 -0.85 -20.54
N THR A 39 -13.32 -0.59 -19.38
CA THR A 39 -13.12 -1.39 -18.17
C THR A 39 -13.95 -2.67 -18.24
N PRO A 40 -13.49 -3.80 -17.65
CA PRO A 40 -14.12 -5.09 -17.92
C PRO A 40 -15.51 -5.27 -17.30
N VAL A 41 -15.72 -4.84 -16.04
CA VAL A 41 -16.98 -5.07 -15.33
C VAL A 41 -17.51 -3.78 -14.72
N HIS A 42 -16.87 -3.32 -13.65
CA HIS A 42 -17.33 -2.14 -12.92
C HIS A 42 -16.20 -1.58 -12.06
N THR A 43 -15.82 -0.34 -12.33
CA THR A 43 -14.78 0.34 -11.56
C THR A 43 -15.34 0.88 -10.26
N VAL A 44 -14.79 0.44 -9.13
CA VAL A 44 -15.24 0.83 -7.78
C VAL A 44 -14.37 1.92 -7.15
N THR A 45 -13.13 2.08 -7.60
CA THR A 45 -12.20 3.10 -7.08
C THR A 45 -11.35 3.70 -8.18
N ILE A 46 -11.00 4.98 -8.01
CA ILE A 46 -10.02 5.70 -8.85
C ILE A 46 -9.12 6.51 -7.91
N ASN A 47 -7.81 6.27 -7.98
CA ASN A 47 -6.79 7.02 -7.26
C ASN A 47 -5.73 7.53 -8.22
N VAL A 48 -5.24 8.74 -7.96
CA VAL A 48 -4.32 9.44 -8.87
C VAL A 48 -3.08 9.92 -8.11
N VAL A 49 -1.92 9.73 -8.73
CA VAL A 49 -0.64 10.33 -8.33
C VAL A 49 0.02 10.90 -9.58
N LYS A 50 0.11 12.24 -9.67
CA LYS A 50 0.61 12.93 -10.88
C LYS A 50 -0.23 12.50 -12.09
N ASN A 51 0.41 11.91 -13.10
CA ASN A 51 -0.23 11.34 -14.29
C ASN A 51 -0.50 9.83 -14.19
N PHE A 52 -0.31 9.20 -13.04
CA PHE A 52 -0.59 7.78 -12.85
C PHE A 52 -1.96 7.58 -12.22
N VAL A 53 -2.70 6.60 -12.74
CA VAL A 53 -4.05 6.27 -12.27
C VAL A 53 -4.07 4.80 -11.84
N CYS A 54 -4.54 4.55 -10.63
CA CYS A 54 -4.86 3.21 -10.13
C CYS A 54 -6.38 3.11 -10.02
N ILE A 55 -6.95 2.04 -10.57
CA ILE A 55 -8.37 1.73 -10.38
C ILE A 55 -8.52 0.32 -9.83
N GLY A 56 -9.61 0.09 -9.12
CA GLY A 56 -10.08 -1.24 -8.73
C GLY A 56 -11.34 -1.62 -9.49
N ASP A 57 -11.36 -2.82 -10.05
CA ASP A 57 -12.58 -3.43 -10.61
C ASP A 57 -13.22 -4.38 -9.59
N VAL A 58 -14.55 -4.43 -9.57
CA VAL A 58 -15.34 -5.22 -8.63
C VAL A 58 -15.04 -6.73 -8.65
N GLN A 59 -14.42 -7.26 -9.72
CA GLN A 59 -14.05 -8.69 -9.83
C GLN A 59 -12.68 -8.94 -10.49
N LYS A 60 -12.18 -7.99 -11.29
CA LYS A 60 -10.96 -8.16 -12.10
C LYS A 60 -9.70 -7.55 -11.49
N GLY A 61 -9.73 -7.22 -10.19
CA GLY A 61 -8.56 -6.74 -9.49
C GLY A 61 -8.16 -5.30 -9.86
N ALA A 62 -6.88 -4.98 -9.66
CA ALA A 62 -6.35 -3.64 -9.83
C ALA A 62 -5.80 -3.41 -11.25
N TYR A 63 -5.96 -2.18 -11.75
CA TYR A 63 -5.42 -1.75 -13.03
C TYR A 63 -4.58 -0.48 -12.85
N PHE A 64 -3.49 -0.39 -13.61
CA PHE A 64 -2.54 0.70 -13.57
C PHE A 64 -2.45 1.39 -14.93
N PHE A 65 -2.68 2.70 -14.95
CA PHE A 65 -2.66 3.51 -16.15
C PHE A 65 -1.71 4.69 -16.02
N ARG A 66 -1.31 5.22 -17.18
CA ARG A 66 -0.62 6.49 -17.32
C ARG A 66 -1.39 7.40 -18.26
N TRP A 67 -1.63 8.61 -17.80
CA TRP A 67 -2.09 9.73 -18.59
C TRP A 67 -0.94 10.33 -19.39
N LYS A 68 -1.17 10.52 -20.69
CA LYS A 68 -0.28 11.23 -21.60
C LYS A 68 -1.06 12.36 -22.24
N ASP A 69 -0.67 13.59 -21.93
CA ASP A 69 -1.10 14.81 -22.61
C ASP A 69 0.14 15.37 -23.32
N ASP A 70 0.25 15.18 -24.63
CA ASP A 70 1.41 15.60 -25.41
C ASP A 70 1.18 17.01 -25.97
N PRO A 71 1.82 18.06 -25.42
CA PRO A 71 1.57 19.43 -25.86
C PRO A 71 2.09 19.70 -27.28
N ARG A 72 2.96 18.84 -27.83
CA ARG A 72 3.53 19.04 -29.18
C ARG A 72 2.60 18.50 -30.27
N THR A 73 1.98 17.35 -30.01
CA THR A 73 1.07 16.70 -30.98
C THR A 73 -0.40 17.00 -30.69
N GLY A 74 -0.72 17.48 -29.48
CA GLY A 74 -2.10 17.63 -29.00
C GLY A 74 -2.77 16.30 -28.66
N GLU A 75 -2.05 15.18 -28.73
CA GLU A 75 -2.61 13.86 -28.46
C GLU A 75 -2.81 13.64 -26.96
N LYS A 76 -4.04 13.25 -26.61
CA LYS A 76 -4.46 12.92 -25.25
C LYS A 76 -4.82 11.45 -25.17
N ASN A 77 -4.09 10.69 -24.35
CA ASN A 77 -4.21 9.24 -24.28
C ASN A 77 -4.16 8.74 -22.84
N LEU A 78 -5.07 7.83 -22.52
CA LEU A 78 -5.03 7.04 -21.29
C LEU A 78 -4.50 5.65 -21.61
N ILE A 79 -3.28 5.35 -21.17
CA ILE A 79 -2.56 4.14 -21.54
C ILE A 79 -2.56 3.17 -20.36
N GLN A 80 -3.13 1.96 -20.54
CA GLN A 80 -2.99 0.89 -19.56
C GLN A 80 -1.54 0.40 -19.54
N LEU A 81 -0.86 0.53 -18.42
CA LEU A 81 0.49 0.03 -18.23
C LEU A 81 0.50 -1.43 -17.81
N ALA A 82 -0.32 -1.78 -16.81
CA ALA A 82 -0.39 -3.12 -16.26
C ALA A 82 -1.73 -3.39 -15.57
N LYS A 83 -2.00 -4.66 -15.27
CA LYS A 83 -3.14 -5.09 -14.45
C LYS A 83 -2.82 -6.30 -13.60
N ASP A 84 -3.63 -6.53 -12.58
CA ASP A 84 -3.72 -7.81 -11.91
C ASP A 84 -4.39 -8.82 -12.86
N PHE A 85 -3.82 -10.02 -12.95
CA PHE A 85 -4.38 -11.10 -13.76
C PHE A 85 -5.11 -12.13 -12.91
N GLU A 86 -4.93 -12.09 -11.58
CA GLU A 86 -5.68 -12.92 -10.66
C GLU A 86 -6.99 -12.21 -10.30
N SER A 87 -8.08 -12.97 -10.17
CA SER A 87 -9.39 -12.39 -9.82
C SER A 87 -9.35 -11.88 -8.38
N MET A 88 -9.83 -10.66 -8.17
CA MET A 88 -9.95 -10.04 -6.86
C MET A 88 -11.19 -9.15 -6.87
N ASP A 89 -12.03 -9.33 -5.85
CA ASP A 89 -13.18 -8.47 -5.65
C ASP A 89 -12.73 -7.23 -4.88
N VAL A 90 -12.32 -6.19 -5.61
CA VAL A 90 -11.72 -5.00 -5.00
C VAL A 90 -12.78 -4.21 -4.25
N LEU A 91 -12.45 -3.76 -3.04
CA LEU A 91 -13.22 -2.77 -2.28
C LEU A 91 -12.55 -1.41 -2.29
N SER A 92 -11.23 -1.38 -2.09
CA SER A 92 -10.46 -0.15 -2.07
C SER A 92 -9.11 -0.33 -2.75
N THR A 93 -8.61 0.75 -3.34
CA THR A 93 -7.24 0.86 -3.84
C THR A 93 -6.61 2.14 -3.34
N GLU A 94 -5.29 2.24 -3.39
CA GLU A 94 -4.52 3.47 -3.21
C GLU A 94 -3.09 3.27 -3.72
N PHE A 95 -2.30 4.32 -3.86
CA PHE A 95 -0.85 4.20 -4.04
C PHE A 95 -0.10 4.26 -2.70
N LEU A 96 0.93 3.42 -2.57
CA LEU A 96 1.97 3.51 -1.57
C LEU A 96 3.21 4.17 -2.19
N VAL A 97 3.62 5.32 -1.67
CA VAL A 97 4.74 6.09 -2.21
C VAL A 97 5.91 6.04 -1.23
N ASP A 98 7.02 5.45 -1.65
CA ASP A 98 8.26 5.38 -0.87
C ASP A 98 9.41 6.03 -1.66
N GLY A 99 9.57 7.34 -1.49
CA GLY A 99 10.59 8.11 -2.20
C GLY A 99 10.38 8.06 -3.71
N SER A 100 11.25 7.34 -4.42
CA SER A 100 11.14 7.10 -5.87
C SER A 100 10.32 5.86 -6.24
N THR A 101 10.01 5.00 -5.27
CA THR A 101 9.27 3.77 -5.49
C THR A 101 7.78 4.04 -5.39
N LEU A 102 7.04 3.63 -6.42
CA LEU A 102 5.58 3.69 -6.45
C LEU A 102 5.02 2.27 -6.47
N SER A 103 4.21 1.95 -5.48
CA SER A 103 3.49 0.68 -5.39
C SER A 103 1.99 0.93 -5.36
N LEU A 104 1.22 -0.07 -5.77
CA LEU A 104 -0.24 -0.04 -5.75
C LEU A 104 -0.74 -0.91 -4.61
N LEU A 105 -1.74 -0.44 -3.90
CA LEU A 105 -2.45 -1.19 -2.87
C LEU A 105 -3.82 -1.55 -3.40
N ALA A 106 -4.26 -2.77 -3.11
CA ALA A 106 -5.66 -3.16 -3.28
C ALA A 106 -6.10 -4.01 -2.10
N ALA A 107 -7.31 -3.78 -1.62
CA ALA A 107 -7.95 -4.62 -0.63
C ALA A 107 -9.22 -5.27 -1.17
N ASP A 108 -9.45 -6.50 -0.75
CA ASP A 108 -10.56 -7.32 -1.22
C ASP A 108 -11.71 -7.45 -0.20
N THR A 109 -12.80 -8.06 -0.63
CA THR A 109 -13.98 -8.35 0.20
C THR A 109 -13.74 -9.39 1.29
N ALA A 110 -12.65 -10.17 1.20
CA ALA A 110 -12.27 -11.18 2.19
C ALA A 110 -11.39 -10.61 3.32
N GLY A 111 -11.13 -9.29 3.32
CA GLY A 111 -10.30 -8.65 4.34
C GLY A 111 -8.80 -8.80 4.11
N ASN A 112 -8.38 -9.13 2.88
CA ASN A 112 -6.97 -9.13 2.51
C ASN A 112 -6.58 -7.80 1.87
N ALA A 113 -5.33 -7.41 2.09
CA ALA A 113 -4.68 -6.32 1.40
C ALA A 113 -3.44 -6.83 0.66
N TYR A 114 -3.19 -6.29 -0.53
CA TYR A 114 -2.08 -6.66 -1.41
C TYR A 114 -1.29 -5.43 -1.82
N VAL A 115 0.04 -5.59 -1.89
CA VAL A 115 0.96 -4.59 -2.44
C VAL A 115 1.45 -5.09 -3.79
N PHE A 116 1.24 -4.31 -4.83
CA PHE A 116 1.70 -4.57 -6.18
C PHE A 116 2.81 -3.62 -6.60
N ALA A 117 3.71 -4.12 -7.43
CA ALA A 117 4.71 -3.31 -8.14
C ALA A 117 4.54 -3.44 -9.65
N TYR A 118 4.82 -2.34 -10.34
CA TYR A 118 5.00 -2.31 -11.78
C TYR A 118 6.51 -2.38 -12.09
N ASP A 119 6.95 -3.49 -12.66
CA ASP A 119 8.37 -3.68 -13.03
C ASP A 119 8.46 -4.32 -14.43
N PRO A 120 8.47 -3.52 -15.51
CA PRO A 120 8.50 -4.01 -16.88
C PRO A 120 9.81 -4.71 -17.26
N LYS A 121 10.86 -4.59 -16.43
CA LYS A 121 12.15 -5.25 -16.65
C LYS A 121 12.15 -6.68 -16.10
N SER A 122 11.27 -6.99 -15.16
CA SER A 122 11.12 -8.34 -14.63
C SER A 122 10.50 -9.27 -15.66
N SER A 123 11.05 -10.48 -15.81
CA SER A 123 10.49 -11.53 -16.68
C SER A 123 9.09 -11.98 -16.23
N GLU A 124 8.80 -11.93 -14.93
CA GLU A 124 7.51 -12.28 -14.34
C GLU A 124 6.39 -11.30 -14.72
N SER A 125 6.75 -10.07 -15.14
CA SER A 125 5.81 -9.00 -15.47
C SER A 125 5.17 -9.15 -16.85
N TRP A 126 5.57 -10.15 -17.63
CA TRP A 126 5.10 -10.37 -19.01
C TRP A 126 5.26 -9.12 -19.88
N LYS A 127 6.51 -8.63 -19.96
CA LYS A 127 6.86 -7.38 -20.66
C LYS A 127 6.12 -6.16 -20.09
N GLY A 128 5.90 -6.14 -18.77
CA GLY A 128 5.25 -5.08 -18.03
C GLY A 128 3.73 -5.16 -17.95
N GLN A 129 3.06 -6.08 -18.65
CA GLN A 129 1.59 -6.12 -18.64
C GLN A 129 1.00 -6.59 -17.30
N LYS A 130 1.75 -7.37 -16.53
CA LYS A 130 1.32 -7.96 -15.25
C LYS A 130 1.85 -7.18 -14.06
N LEU A 131 0.95 -6.82 -13.14
CA LEU A 131 1.30 -6.34 -11.81
C LEU A 131 1.89 -7.47 -10.97
N LEU A 132 3.02 -7.20 -10.32
CA LEU A 132 3.71 -8.19 -9.49
C LEU A 132 3.30 -8.03 -8.04
N THR A 133 2.73 -9.07 -7.43
CA THR A 133 2.39 -9.10 -6.01
C THR A 133 3.67 -9.14 -5.18
N LYS A 134 3.97 -8.04 -4.47
CA LYS A 134 5.15 -7.92 -3.61
C LYS A 134 4.89 -8.28 -2.16
N ALA A 135 3.66 -8.12 -1.70
CA ALA A 135 3.25 -8.51 -0.36
C ALA A 135 1.74 -8.75 -0.29
N SER A 136 1.33 -9.49 0.72
CA SER A 136 -0.06 -9.69 1.09
C SER A 136 -0.22 -9.75 2.61
N PHE A 137 -1.38 -9.33 3.10
CA PHE A 137 -1.68 -9.30 4.53
C PHE A 137 -3.19 -9.40 4.74
N HIS A 138 -3.62 -10.35 5.57
CA HIS A 138 -5.00 -10.41 6.03
C HIS A 138 -5.19 -9.44 7.20
N VAL A 139 -5.94 -8.36 6.93
CA VAL A 139 -6.23 -7.30 7.89
C VAL A 139 -7.17 -7.81 8.98
N GLY A 140 -8.05 -8.75 8.65
CA GLY A 140 -9.07 -9.30 9.55
C GLY A 140 -10.49 -8.84 9.22
N SER A 141 -10.61 -7.71 8.52
CA SER A 141 -11.88 -7.11 8.13
C SER A 141 -11.75 -6.39 6.78
N PRO A 142 -12.81 -6.32 5.96
CA PRO A 142 -12.74 -5.67 4.65
C PRO A 142 -12.39 -4.18 4.77
N VAL A 143 -11.34 -3.76 4.06
CA VAL A 143 -10.89 -2.36 4.04
C VAL A 143 -11.72 -1.59 3.02
N HIS A 144 -12.59 -0.70 3.50
CA HIS A 144 -13.54 0.03 2.66
C HIS A 144 -12.97 1.34 2.10
N ARG A 145 -12.09 1.99 2.86
CA ARG A 145 -11.50 3.27 2.44
C ARG A 145 -10.02 3.32 2.78
N MET A 146 -9.25 3.82 1.82
CA MET A 146 -7.84 4.17 1.98
C MET A 146 -7.66 5.68 1.72
N VAL A 147 -6.74 6.29 2.44
CA VAL A 147 -6.35 7.69 2.29
C VAL A 147 -4.84 7.80 2.44
N ARG A 148 -4.17 8.20 1.36
CA ARG A 148 -2.73 8.49 1.39
C ARG A 148 -2.44 9.85 2.04
N PHE A 149 -1.42 9.91 2.90
CA PHE A 149 -0.91 11.17 3.46
C PHE A 149 0.61 11.18 3.52
N LYS A 150 1.20 12.37 3.42
CA LYS A 150 2.66 12.55 3.39
C LYS A 150 3.24 12.41 4.79
N LEU A 151 4.24 11.56 4.94
CA LEU A 151 4.97 11.43 6.19
C LEU A 151 5.87 12.65 6.42
N LYS A 152 5.97 13.07 7.69
CA LYS A 152 6.91 14.14 8.08
C LYS A 152 8.34 13.69 7.74
N THR A 153 9.04 14.47 6.93
CA THR A 153 10.47 14.29 6.74
C THR A 153 11.15 14.62 8.07
N PRO A 154 12.06 13.78 8.59
CA PRO A 154 12.83 14.13 9.78
C PRO A 154 13.54 15.47 9.54
N THR A 155 13.10 16.51 10.24
CA THR A 155 13.64 17.86 10.12
C THR A 155 14.42 18.12 11.40
N GLY A 156 15.74 17.92 11.33
CA GLY A 156 16.68 18.25 12.40
C GLY A 156 17.25 17.04 13.12
N ALA A 157 18.44 17.25 13.70
CA ALA A 157 18.98 16.42 14.77
C ALA A 157 17.95 16.44 15.91
N GLY A 158 17.17 15.38 16.05
CA GLY A 158 16.38 15.18 17.27
C GLY A 158 17.32 15.13 18.48
N ASN A 159 16.77 15.27 19.68
CA ASN A 159 17.50 15.08 20.95
C ASN A 159 18.15 13.68 21.09
N ASP A 160 18.00 12.82 20.09
CA ASP A 160 18.44 11.43 20.03
C ASP A 160 19.90 11.26 19.56
N GLY A 161 20.67 12.35 19.45
CA GLY A 161 22.10 12.31 19.11
C GLY A 161 22.42 11.84 17.68
N ARG A 162 21.42 11.69 16.81
CA ARG A 162 21.63 11.35 15.40
C ARG A 162 22.17 12.54 14.63
N ALA A 163 23.20 12.31 13.82
CA ALA A 163 23.74 13.30 12.91
C ALA A 163 22.63 13.87 12.00
N ALA A 164 22.75 15.15 11.65
CA ALA A 164 21.81 15.79 10.73
C ALA A 164 21.73 14.97 9.42
N PRO A 165 20.52 14.67 8.92
CA PRO A 165 20.37 13.87 7.71
C PRO A 165 21.04 14.56 6.53
N THR A 166 21.79 13.81 5.76
CA THR A 166 22.46 14.27 4.55
C THR A 166 21.42 14.76 3.51
N PRO A 167 21.80 15.64 2.57
CA PRO A 167 20.89 16.07 1.50
C PRO A 167 20.31 14.90 0.68
N ALA A 168 21.07 13.80 0.54
CA ALA A 168 20.61 12.58 -0.12
C ALA A 168 19.53 11.86 0.69
N GLU A 169 19.67 11.76 2.01
CA GLU A 169 18.66 11.18 2.91
C GLU A 169 17.41 12.05 3.00
N ILE A 170 17.56 13.38 2.99
CA ILE A 170 16.43 14.31 2.92
C ILE A 170 15.66 14.08 1.63
N LYS A 171 16.35 13.92 0.49
CA LYS A 171 15.72 13.65 -0.81
C LYS A 171 15.11 12.24 -0.89
N ALA A 172 15.74 11.23 -0.29
CA ALA A 172 15.22 9.86 -0.27
C ALA A 172 13.98 9.74 0.63
N ASN A 173 13.96 10.47 1.75
CA ASN A 173 12.79 10.60 2.62
C ASN A 173 11.78 11.63 2.11
N ALA A 174 12.16 12.44 1.12
CA ALA A 174 11.23 13.35 0.48
C ALA A 174 10.20 12.52 -0.29
N ASN A 175 8.92 12.81 -0.05
CA ASN A 175 7.77 12.17 -0.69
C ASN A 175 7.49 10.72 -0.26
N ARG A 176 7.86 10.34 0.96
CA ARG A 176 7.27 9.16 1.59
C ARG A 176 5.83 9.45 2.03
N HIS A 177 4.94 8.52 1.73
CA HIS A 177 3.54 8.61 2.13
C HIS A 177 3.13 7.32 2.83
N ALA A 178 2.37 7.46 3.90
CA ALA A 178 1.65 6.37 4.52
C ALA A 178 0.22 6.31 3.96
N VAL A 179 -0.42 5.16 4.14
CA VAL A 179 -1.82 4.95 3.78
C VAL A 179 -2.59 4.63 5.05
N PHE A 180 -3.46 5.56 5.44
CA PHE A 180 -4.45 5.34 6.47
C PHE A 180 -5.64 4.59 5.87
N PHE A 181 -6.22 3.67 6.62
CA PHE A 181 -7.36 2.92 6.13
C PHE A 181 -8.38 2.63 7.22
N GLY A 182 -9.63 2.52 6.81
CA GLY A 182 -10.76 2.13 7.66
C GLY A 182 -11.42 0.86 7.16
N THR A 183 -11.79 -0.01 8.08
CA THR A 183 -12.47 -1.28 7.81
C THR A 183 -13.97 -1.20 8.10
N LEU A 184 -14.73 -2.20 7.64
CA LEU A 184 -16.20 -2.25 7.82
C LEU A 184 -16.66 -2.54 9.25
N ASP A 185 -15.79 -3.10 10.10
CA ASP A 185 -16.03 -3.33 11.53
C ASP A 185 -15.60 -2.12 12.40
N GLY A 186 -15.22 -1.00 11.78
CA GLY A 186 -14.87 0.25 12.47
C GLY A 186 -13.43 0.33 12.97
N SER A 187 -12.57 -0.64 12.64
CA SER A 187 -11.14 -0.54 12.92
C SER A 187 -10.46 0.49 12.02
N LEU A 188 -9.41 1.12 12.54
CA LEU A 188 -8.58 2.07 11.83
C LEU A 188 -7.15 1.56 11.84
N GLY A 189 -6.49 1.59 10.70
CA GLY A 189 -5.13 1.09 10.55
C GLY A 189 -4.29 1.99 9.65
N ILE A 190 -2.99 1.74 9.67
CA ILE A 190 -2.03 2.49 8.89
C ILE A 190 -0.98 1.57 8.30
N LEU A 191 -0.70 1.74 7.01
CA LEU A 191 0.40 1.10 6.31
C LEU A 191 1.50 2.13 6.04
N VAL A 192 2.72 1.83 6.51
CA VAL A 192 3.87 2.73 6.43
C VAL A 192 5.03 2.04 5.70
N PRO A 193 5.63 2.68 4.69
CA PRO A 193 6.85 2.18 4.08
C PRO A 193 8.03 2.35 5.04
N MET A 194 8.93 1.37 5.04
CA MET A 194 10.11 1.38 5.90
C MET A 194 11.36 0.94 5.15
N GLU A 195 12.51 1.32 5.70
CA GLU A 195 13.80 0.93 5.14
C GLU A 195 14.05 -0.57 5.29
N SER A 196 14.61 -1.21 4.25
CA SER A 196 14.85 -2.65 4.22
C SER A 196 15.72 -3.16 5.37
N SER A 197 16.69 -2.36 5.83
CA SER A 197 17.55 -2.71 6.97
C SER A 197 16.77 -2.82 8.28
N THR A 198 15.88 -1.86 8.53
CA THR A 198 15.01 -1.83 9.72
C THR A 198 13.93 -2.90 9.61
N HIS A 199 13.36 -3.09 8.41
CA HIS A 199 12.39 -4.13 8.13
C HIS A 199 12.92 -5.52 8.45
N ALA A 200 14.10 -5.89 7.94
CA ALA A 200 14.69 -7.20 8.17
C ALA A 200 14.90 -7.50 9.66
N LYS A 201 15.36 -6.51 10.42
CA LYS A 201 15.52 -6.59 11.87
C LYS A 201 14.19 -6.79 12.59
N LEU A 202 13.17 -5.99 12.27
CA LEU A 202 11.84 -6.10 12.86
C LEU A 202 11.11 -7.39 12.44
N GLU A 203 11.41 -7.94 11.27
CA GLU A 203 10.87 -9.23 10.83
C GLU A 203 11.38 -10.37 11.73
N VAL A 204 12.67 -10.36 12.08
CA VAL A 204 13.24 -11.32 13.03
C VAL A 204 12.62 -11.13 14.42
N LEU A 205 12.46 -9.90 14.87
CA LEU A 205 11.80 -9.59 16.14
C LEU A 205 10.36 -10.11 16.18
N GLN A 206 9.55 -9.83 15.15
CA GLN A 206 8.18 -10.33 15.03
C GLN A 206 8.13 -11.86 15.05
N ARG A 207 9.08 -12.51 14.35
CA ARG A 207 9.17 -13.97 14.33
C ARG A 207 9.45 -14.50 15.74
N TRP A 208 10.37 -13.89 16.47
CA TRP A 208 10.66 -14.25 17.85
C TRP A 208 9.41 -14.09 18.73
N LEU A 209 8.70 -12.97 18.63
CA LEU A 209 7.47 -12.71 19.38
C LEU A 209 6.41 -13.77 19.11
N ASN A 210 6.17 -14.10 17.84
CA ASN A 210 5.16 -15.09 17.47
C ASN A 210 5.45 -16.50 18.02
N TYR A 211 6.71 -16.87 18.28
CA TYR A 211 7.08 -18.18 18.83
C TYR A 211 7.26 -18.21 20.35
N ASN A 212 7.70 -17.10 20.96
CA ASN A 212 8.11 -17.07 22.37
C ASN A 212 7.09 -16.39 23.29
N THR A 213 5.97 -15.92 22.74
CA THR A 213 4.86 -15.31 23.49
C THR A 213 3.58 -16.12 23.33
N ALA A 214 2.83 -16.26 24.43
CA ALA A 214 1.54 -16.92 24.40
C ALA A 214 0.54 -16.04 23.65
N GLN A 215 -0.07 -16.60 22.61
CA GLN A 215 -1.07 -15.91 21.81
C GLN A 215 -2.47 -16.15 22.40
N ASN A 216 -3.34 -15.17 22.25
CA ASN A 216 -4.73 -15.27 22.69
C ASN A 216 -5.40 -16.49 22.04
N ALA A 217 -6.07 -17.29 22.87
CA ALA A 217 -6.71 -18.55 22.46
C ALA A 217 -5.80 -19.57 21.73
N GLY A 218 -4.47 -19.46 21.87
CA GLY A 218 -3.51 -20.35 21.20
C GLY A 218 -3.45 -20.18 19.68
N LEU A 219 -3.95 -19.05 19.15
CA LEU A 219 -3.96 -18.77 17.72
C LEU A 219 -2.54 -18.47 17.19
N ASN A 220 -2.29 -18.80 15.92
CA ASN A 220 -1.03 -18.47 15.28
C ASN A 220 -1.16 -17.15 14.50
N GLY A 221 -0.44 -16.11 14.93
CA GLY A 221 -0.49 -14.78 14.31
C GLY A 221 -0.07 -14.80 12.83
N ARG A 222 0.97 -15.55 12.47
CA ARG A 222 1.40 -15.69 11.08
C ARG A 222 0.32 -16.33 10.19
N SER A 223 -0.30 -17.42 10.64
CA SER A 223 -1.38 -18.08 9.91
C SER A 223 -2.62 -17.19 9.81
N TYR A 224 -2.89 -16.39 10.85
CA TYR A 224 -3.98 -15.41 10.82
C TYR A 224 -3.77 -14.37 9.72
N ARG A 225 -2.57 -13.76 9.63
CA ARG A 225 -2.23 -12.74 8.62
C ARG A 225 -2.02 -13.27 7.20
N ALA A 226 -2.00 -14.59 6.98
CA ALA A 226 -1.96 -15.17 5.65
C ALA A 226 -3.28 -14.91 4.89
N PRO A 227 -3.24 -14.58 3.59
CA PRO A 227 -4.43 -14.29 2.81
C PRO A 227 -5.50 -15.38 2.90
N LYS A 228 -6.75 -14.96 3.01
CA LYS A 228 -7.93 -15.84 3.06
C LYS A 228 -8.60 -15.87 1.70
N THR A 229 -9.10 -17.03 1.31
CA THR A 229 -9.84 -17.18 0.06
C THR A 229 -11.25 -17.62 0.40
N THR A 230 -12.24 -16.98 -0.23
CA THR A 230 -13.64 -17.41 -0.12
C THR A 230 -13.81 -18.81 -0.71
N GLU A 231 -14.66 -19.63 -0.10
CA GLU A 231 -14.93 -20.99 -0.56
C GLU A 231 -15.28 -21.02 -2.06
N GLY A 232 -14.75 -22.03 -2.76
CA GLY A 232 -14.97 -22.22 -4.20
C GLY A 232 -14.11 -21.35 -5.13
N ARG A 233 -13.28 -20.44 -4.60
CA ARG A 233 -12.31 -19.68 -5.42
C ARG A 233 -10.91 -20.28 -5.32
N ALA A 234 -10.18 -20.20 -6.43
CA ALA A 234 -8.77 -20.58 -6.44
C ALA A 234 -7.97 -19.66 -5.51
N MET A 235 -7.14 -20.25 -4.66
CA MET A 235 -6.24 -19.48 -3.83
C MET A 235 -5.24 -18.73 -4.71
N ARG A 236 -5.11 -17.44 -4.43
CA ARG A 236 -4.09 -16.59 -5.06
C ARG A 236 -2.69 -17.13 -4.75
N SER A 237 -1.75 -16.86 -5.65
CA SER A 237 -0.37 -17.27 -5.42
C SER A 237 0.13 -16.61 -4.13
N PRO A 238 0.71 -17.37 -3.17
CA PRO A 238 1.14 -16.80 -1.91
C PRO A 238 2.19 -15.72 -2.18
N ALA A 239 1.89 -14.49 -1.77
CA ALA A 239 2.85 -13.41 -1.88
C ALA A 239 3.98 -13.61 -0.85
N PRO A 240 5.17 -13.05 -1.09
CA PRO A 240 6.19 -12.96 -0.07
C PRO A 240 5.66 -12.27 1.20
N HIS A 241 6.00 -12.80 2.37
CA HIS A 241 5.64 -12.21 3.67
C HIS A 241 6.51 -10.98 3.97
N ASN A 242 6.23 -9.88 3.28
CA ASN A 242 7.02 -8.64 3.41
C ASN A 242 6.31 -7.57 4.25
N LEU A 243 5.12 -7.85 4.79
CA LEU A 243 4.40 -6.93 5.67
C LEU A 243 4.57 -7.36 7.13
N LEU A 244 4.95 -6.40 7.96
CA LEU A 244 5.07 -6.57 9.40
C LEU A 244 3.74 -6.27 10.08
N ASP A 245 3.42 -7.03 11.11
CA ASP A 245 2.27 -6.85 11.98
C ASP A 245 2.64 -5.91 13.12
N GLY A 246 2.14 -4.68 13.04
CA GLY A 246 2.37 -3.66 14.06
C GLY A 246 1.83 -4.03 15.44
N GLU A 247 0.72 -4.76 15.51
CA GLU A 247 0.14 -5.20 16.79
C GLU A 247 1.01 -6.26 17.46
N MET A 248 1.54 -7.21 16.67
CA MET A 248 2.50 -8.19 17.17
C MET A 248 3.77 -7.50 17.69
N LEU A 249 4.29 -6.53 16.94
CA LEU A 249 5.50 -5.78 17.32
C LEU A 249 5.30 -4.93 18.58
N GLN A 250 4.13 -4.31 18.77
CA GLN A 250 3.80 -3.58 20.00
C GLN A 250 3.83 -4.48 21.24
N GLY A 251 3.55 -5.78 21.07
CA GLY A 251 3.68 -6.77 22.14
C GLY A 251 5.07 -6.81 22.78
N PHE A 252 6.13 -6.39 22.07
CA PHE A 252 7.49 -6.30 22.63
C PHE A 252 7.57 -5.42 23.89
N GLU A 253 6.87 -4.28 23.91
CA GLU A 253 6.90 -3.34 25.03
C GLU A 253 6.29 -3.94 26.31
N SER A 254 5.37 -4.89 26.15
CA SER A 254 4.69 -5.58 27.27
C SER A 254 5.51 -6.71 27.90
N LEU A 255 6.63 -7.11 27.29
CA LEU A 255 7.47 -8.20 27.79
C LEU A 255 8.29 -7.79 29.03
N ALA A 256 8.58 -8.77 29.88
CA ALA A 256 9.56 -8.60 30.95
C ALA A 256 10.93 -8.22 30.37
N TRP A 257 11.70 -7.43 31.12
CA TRP A 257 13.01 -6.91 30.71
C TRP A 257 13.94 -7.97 30.11
N THR A 258 14.06 -9.13 30.77
CA THR A 258 14.92 -10.23 30.31
C THR A 258 14.50 -10.74 28.93
N LYS A 259 13.20 -10.93 28.72
CA LYS A 259 12.65 -11.35 27.43
C LYS A 259 12.80 -10.28 26.35
N GLN A 260 12.68 -9.00 26.70
CA GLN A 260 12.97 -7.91 25.76
C GLN A 260 14.42 -7.97 25.27
N ALA A 261 15.37 -8.19 26.18
CA ALA A 261 16.78 -8.31 25.84
C ALA A 261 17.04 -9.54 24.95
N GLU A 262 16.49 -10.71 25.28
CA GLU A 262 16.60 -11.93 24.47
C GLU A 262 16.00 -11.76 23.06
N ALA A 263 14.83 -11.14 22.96
CA ALA A 263 14.16 -10.90 21.69
C ALA A 263 14.91 -9.92 20.81
N ALA A 264 15.46 -8.86 21.40
CA ALA A 264 16.28 -7.88 20.71
C ALA A 264 17.60 -8.49 20.21
N ASP A 265 18.29 -9.25 21.07
CA ASP A 265 19.54 -9.93 20.71
C ASP A 265 19.34 -10.91 19.55
N ALA A 266 18.25 -11.69 19.58
CA ALA A 266 17.88 -12.58 18.47
C ALA A 266 17.67 -11.84 17.13
N ALA A 267 17.28 -10.57 17.17
CA ALA A 267 17.10 -9.71 16.01
C ALA A 267 18.36 -8.89 15.65
N GLY A 268 19.49 -9.12 16.33
CA GLY A 268 20.75 -8.40 16.11
C GLY A 268 20.66 -6.92 16.46
N MET A 269 19.92 -6.60 17.53
CA MET A 269 19.72 -5.25 18.05
C MET A 269 19.82 -5.24 19.57
N THR A 270 20.14 -4.09 20.13
CA THR A 270 19.94 -3.87 21.57
C THR A 270 18.46 -3.62 21.88
N ARG A 271 18.07 -3.82 23.14
CA ARG A 271 16.71 -3.50 23.60
C ARG A 271 16.37 -2.03 23.35
N GLU A 272 17.31 -1.14 23.61
CA GLU A 272 17.14 0.30 23.43
C GLU A 272 16.94 0.66 21.95
N GLU A 273 17.68 0.01 21.05
CA GLU A 273 17.46 0.15 19.60
C GLU A 273 16.08 -0.34 19.18
N ALA A 274 15.62 -1.49 19.69
CA ALA A 274 14.30 -2.05 19.42
C ALA A 274 13.18 -1.07 19.79
N LEU A 275 13.20 -0.57 21.03
CA LEU A 275 12.24 0.43 21.53
C LEU A 275 12.31 1.72 20.72
N THR A 276 13.51 2.18 20.38
CA THR A 276 13.69 3.37 19.56
C THR A 276 13.03 3.22 18.20
N TYR A 277 13.14 2.06 17.54
CA TYR A 277 12.46 1.80 16.27
C TYR A 277 10.94 1.84 16.41
N LEU A 278 10.37 1.18 17.43
CA LEU A 278 8.93 1.12 17.66
C LEU A 278 8.36 2.51 18.00
N HIS A 279 9.01 3.25 18.89
CA HIS A 279 8.62 4.62 19.24
C HIS A 279 8.74 5.56 18.05
N THR A 280 9.82 5.44 17.25
CA THR A 280 9.99 6.24 16.03
C THR A 280 8.88 5.95 15.02
N LEU A 281 8.48 4.68 14.88
CA LEU A 281 7.38 4.30 14.00
C LEU A 281 6.08 4.93 14.49
N SER A 282 5.76 4.79 15.78
CA SER A 282 4.59 5.40 16.41
C SER A 282 4.56 6.93 16.27
N ALA A 283 5.70 7.59 16.47
CA ALA A 283 5.81 9.05 16.30
C ALA A 283 5.64 9.48 14.83
N LYS A 284 6.13 8.69 13.87
CA LYS A 284 5.96 8.97 12.43
C LYS A 284 4.52 8.75 11.95
N THR A 285 3.77 7.88 12.63
CA THR A 285 2.37 7.58 12.31
C THR A 285 1.37 8.43 13.08
N ALA A 286 1.81 9.21 14.07
CA ALA A 286 0.97 10.13 14.81
C ALA A 286 0.42 11.24 13.89
N PHE A 287 -0.88 11.53 14.02
CA PHE A 287 -1.60 12.53 13.23
C PHE A 287 -1.39 14.00 13.68
N MET A 288 -0.40 14.26 14.54
CA MET A 288 -0.11 15.60 15.10
C MET A 288 1.30 16.06 14.76
#